data_AF-A0A2H0Q4H7-F1
#
_entry.id   AF-A0A2H0Q4H7-F1
#
_cell.length_a   1.000
_cell.length_b   1.000
_cell.length_c   1.000
_cell.angle_alpha   90.00
_cell.angle_beta   90.00
_cell.angle_gamma   90.00
#
_symmetry.space_group_name_H-M   'P 1'
#
loop_
_entity.id
_entity.type
_entity.pdbx_description
1 polymer ?
#
loop_
_entity_poly.entity_id
_entity_poly.type
_entity_poly.pdbx_seq_one_letter_code
_entity_poly.pdbx_strand_id
1 'polypeptide(L)'
;MRISKLALTLLLSATLSFNATAAGGKLIDFLLNGSGALEMLAKYNIKGDAASEIGRYLELSLKSLNISGQLPSRQQFTAIIDRLGGSAEDLRLKKQLQELLSKDADNVSKDDVVSAINNIIYLANRHGNTATAVLGCARCVSDELSLHGFRFTMRELADSNAQSVLTQILPKNPADIRKFISSKFQAYGLGDFSRVNSRLVAPEEEKAMALMLGLYEAGSPKQKELVKQIFEASKDSSGRIKFMAEGGENKLHLLFTEDMDDEYIEYWTKTLKGVSAERKESGDSMKEAFFKSLKKEAGDDPVASEQIELLRTKKCFFP
;
A
#
# COMPACT_ATOMS: atom_id res chain seq x y z
N MET A 1 -30.17 -64.32 1.95
CA MET A 1 -29.59 -63.43 2.98
C MET A 1 -30.27 -62.06 2.89
N ARG A 2 -31.11 -61.73 3.87
CA ARG A 2 -31.77 -60.42 4.00
C ARG A 2 -30.82 -59.50 4.76
N ILE A 3 -30.16 -58.59 4.06
CA ILE A 3 -29.38 -57.51 4.70
C ILE A 3 -30.40 -56.63 5.42
N SER A 4 -30.31 -56.57 6.75
CA SER A 4 -31.28 -55.86 7.57
C SER A 4 -31.18 -54.36 7.31
N LYS A 5 -32.33 -53.70 7.16
CA LYS A 5 -32.44 -52.24 7.00
C LYS A 5 -31.86 -51.46 8.20
N LEU A 6 -31.51 -52.14 9.29
CA LEU A 6 -30.83 -51.56 10.46
C LEU A 6 -29.32 -51.30 10.23
N ALA A 7 -28.66 -52.07 9.36
CA ALA A 7 -27.23 -51.87 9.11
C ALA A 7 -26.95 -50.60 8.28
N LEU A 8 -27.92 -50.17 7.46
CA LEU A 8 -27.78 -48.98 6.61
C LEU A 8 -28.12 -47.68 7.37
N THR A 9 -28.91 -47.75 8.45
CA THR A 9 -29.20 -46.58 9.29
C THR A 9 -28.08 -46.27 10.28
N LEU A 10 -27.32 -47.29 10.74
CA LEU A 10 -26.18 -47.06 11.64
C LEU A 10 -24.95 -46.47 10.95
N LEU A 11 -24.77 -46.72 9.65
CA LEU A 11 -23.66 -46.16 8.86
C LEU A 11 -23.92 -44.72 8.38
N LEU A 12 -25.17 -44.25 8.36
CA LEU A 12 -25.51 -42.87 8.01
C LEU A 12 -25.45 -41.89 9.20
N SER A 13 -25.41 -42.39 10.43
CA SER A 13 -25.25 -41.59 11.65
C SER A 13 -23.79 -41.36 12.08
N ALA A 14 -22.82 -41.95 11.38
CA ALA A 14 -21.39 -41.79 11.67
C ALA A 14 -20.71 -40.68 10.85
N THR A 15 -21.42 -40.00 9.94
CA THR A 15 -20.86 -38.95 9.07
C THR A 15 -21.35 -37.52 9.40
N LEU A 16 -22.07 -37.33 10.51
CA LEU A 16 -22.56 -36.00 10.94
C LEU A 16 -21.96 -35.51 12.27
N SER A 17 -20.92 -36.15 12.79
CA SER A 17 -20.17 -35.66 13.96
C SER A 17 -19.00 -34.72 13.59
N PHE A 18 -19.17 -33.90 12.55
CA PHE A 18 -18.34 -32.71 12.34
C PHE A 18 -19.18 -31.49 12.69
N ASN A 19 -19.27 -31.18 13.98
CA ASN A 19 -19.46 -29.81 14.45
C ASN A 19 -19.06 -29.71 15.93
N ALA A 20 -18.37 -28.62 16.24
CA ALA A 20 -17.93 -28.16 17.55
C ALA A 20 -16.63 -28.79 18.11
N THR A 21 -15.52 -28.64 17.40
CA THR A 21 -14.33 -28.10 18.10
C THR A 21 -14.49 -26.59 18.20
N ALA A 22 -15.25 -26.13 19.20
CA ALA A 22 -15.01 -24.84 19.81
C ALA A 22 -13.67 -24.93 20.57
N ALA A 23 -12.58 -25.01 19.81
CA ALA A 23 -11.25 -24.77 20.34
C ALA A 23 -11.02 -23.28 20.15
N GLY A 24 -11.27 -22.50 21.21
CA GLY A 24 -10.99 -21.07 21.25
C GLY A 24 -9.54 -20.79 20.86
N GLY A 25 -9.32 -20.51 19.58
CA GLY A 25 -8.02 -20.13 19.05
C GLY A 25 -7.69 -18.70 19.43
N LYS A 26 -6.41 -18.34 19.36
CA LYS A 26 -6.00 -16.95 19.48
C LYS A 26 -6.20 -16.24 18.14
N LEU A 27 -6.33 -14.92 18.14
CA LEU A 27 -6.49 -14.14 16.91
C LEU A 27 -5.43 -14.48 15.84
N ILE A 28 -4.18 -14.70 16.26
CA ILE A 28 -3.08 -15.11 15.38
C ILE A 28 -3.38 -16.38 14.58
N ASP A 29 -4.08 -17.35 15.15
CA ASP A 29 -4.36 -18.63 14.50
C ASP A 29 -5.33 -18.45 13.32
N PHE A 30 -6.25 -17.49 13.45
CA PHE A 30 -7.18 -17.12 12.40
C PHE A 30 -6.50 -16.26 11.33
N LEU A 31 -5.73 -15.25 11.72
CA LEU A 31 -5.12 -14.32 10.75
C LEU A 31 -4.04 -14.97 9.88
N LEU A 32 -3.36 -16.01 10.36
CA LEU A 32 -2.35 -16.73 9.57
C LEU A 32 -2.94 -17.74 8.57
N ASN A 33 -4.25 -17.98 8.62
CA ASN A 33 -4.96 -18.89 7.73
C ASN A 33 -5.99 -18.11 6.89
N GLY A 34 -5.92 -18.22 5.56
CA GLY A 34 -6.84 -17.52 4.66
C GLY A 34 -8.32 -17.75 4.98
N SER A 35 -8.73 -18.98 5.30
CA SER A 35 -10.13 -19.25 5.67
C SER A 35 -10.49 -18.69 7.05
N GLY A 36 -9.56 -18.74 8.01
CA GLY A 36 -9.74 -18.16 9.35
C GLY A 36 -9.84 -16.64 9.33
N ALA A 37 -9.06 -15.97 8.50
CA ALA A 37 -9.14 -14.53 8.31
C ALA A 37 -10.51 -14.12 7.72
N LEU A 38 -10.99 -14.84 6.71
CA LEU A 38 -12.31 -14.62 6.12
C LEU A 38 -13.44 -14.87 7.13
N GLU A 39 -13.32 -15.89 7.98
CA GLU A 39 -14.27 -16.17 9.06
C GLU A 39 -14.37 -14.99 10.05
N MET A 40 -13.21 -14.47 10.48
CA MET A 40 -13.16 -13.31 11.39
C MET A 40 -13.77 -12.04 10.78
N LEU A 41 -13.56 -11.81 9.48
CA LEU A 41 -14.17 -10.70 8.75
C LEU A 41 -15.68 -10.88 8.62
N ALA A 42 -16.13 -12.10 8.28
CA ALA A 42 -17.54 -12.42 8.11
C ALA A 42 -18.33 -12.27 9.42
N LYS A 43 -17.73 -12.59 10.58
CA LYS A 43 -18.31 -12.36 11.93
C LYS A 43 -18.72 -10.90 12.14
N TYR A 44 -18.03 -9.96 11.49
CA TYR A 44 -18.29 -8.52 11.58
C TYR A 44 -18.93 -7.92 10.32
N ASN A 45 -19.60 -8.77 9.54
CA ASN A 45 -20.31 -8.39 8.32
C ASN A 45 -19.44 -7.73 7.24
N ILE A 46 -18.14 -8.07 7.20
CA ILE A 46 -17.25 -7.78 6.08
C ILE A 46 -17.20 -9.04 5.23
N LYS A 47 -17.81 -9.02 4.04
CA LYS A 47 -18.08 -10.22 3.21
C LYS A 47 -17.83 -9.92 1.73
N GLY A 48 -17.88 -10.96 0.89
CA GLY A 48 -17.76 -10.83 -0.56
C GLY A 48 -16.39 -10.30 -0.99
N ASP A 49 -16.40 -9.36 -1.93
CA ASP A 49 -15.19 -8.82 -2.55
C ASP A 49 -14.30 -8.10 -1.52
N ALA A 50 -14.88 -7.27 -0.64
CA ALA A 50 -14.14 -6.60 0.42
C ALA A 50 -13.36 -7.59 1.32
N ALA A 51 -13.99 -8.68 1.76
CA ALA A 51 -13.32 -9.70 2.56
C ALA A 51 -12.22 -10.42 1.78
N SER A 52 -12.47 -10.71 0.50
CA SER A 52 -11.50 -11.37 -0.38
C SER A 52 -10.26 -10.50 -0.62
N GLU A 53 -10.46 -9.19 -0.85
CA GLU A 53 -9.37 -8.22 -1.00
C GLU A 53 -8.54 -8.11 0.28
N ILE A 54 -9.17 -7.98 1.45
CA ILE A 54 -8.45 -7.94 2.73
C ILE A 54 -7.68 -9.23 2.97
N GLY A 55 -8.28 -10.40 2.68
CA GLY A 55 -7.62 -11.69 2.77
C GLY A 55 -6.34 -11.73 1.93
N ARG A 56 -6.42 -11.25 0.68
CA ARG A 56 -5.25 -11.12 -0.20
C ARG A 56 -4.20 -10.15 0.35
N TYR A 57 -4.61 -8.99 0.86
CA TYR A 57 -3.69 -8.01 1.43
C TYR A 57 -2.94 -8.56 2.65
N LEU A 58 -3.66 -9.29 3.50
CA LEU A 58 -3.08 -9.97 4.65
C LEU A 58 -2.09 -11.05 4.22
N GLU A 59 -2.46 -11.89 3.25
CA GLU A 59 -1.59 -12.94 2.72
C GLU A 59 -0.27 -12.37 2.16
N LEU A 60 -0.36 -11.34 1.31
CA LEU A 60 0.81 -10.65 0.75
C LEU A 60 1.68 -10.02 1.84
N SER A 61 1.06 -9.44 2.87
CA SER A 61 1.78 -8.84 4.00
C SER A 61 2.56 -9.90 4.79
N LEU A 62 1.91 -11.02 5.10
CA LEU A 62 2.51 -12.14 5.83
C LEU A 62 3.66 -12.76 5.04
N LYS A 63 3.47 -12.98 3.73
CA LYS A 63 4.53 -13.45 2.83
C LYS A 63 5.69 -12.47 2.76
N SER A 64 5.43 -11.17 2.66
CA SER A 64 6.47 -10.13 2.60
C SER A 64 7.28 -10.06 3.89
N LEU A 65 6.65 -10.23 5.06
CA LEU A 65 7.35 -10.27 6.34
C LEU A 65 8.26 -11.50 6.51
N ASN A 66 8.02 -12.58 5.76
CA ASN A 66 8.83 -13.78 5.80
C ASN A 66 9.90 -13.78 4.71
N ILE A 67 11.16 -14.01 5.08
CA ILE A 67 12.29 -14.00 4.14
C ILE A 67 12.13 -15.05 3.04
N SER A 68 11.48 -16.19 3.33
CA SER A 68 11.24 -17.24 2.33
C SER A 68 10.15 -16.89 1.30
N GLY A 69 9.40 -15.80 1.49
CA GLY A 69 8.26 -15.43 0.65
C GLY A 69 7.04 -16.35 0.81
N GLN A 70 7.10 -17.32 1.74
CA GLN A 70 5.99 -18.21 2.07
C GLN A 70 5.22 -17.70 3.28
N LEU A 71 4.00 -18.20 3.49
CA LEU A 71 3.24 -17.88 4.69
C LEU A 71 3.97 -18.40 5.94
N PRO A 72 4.20 -17.55 6.95
CA PRO A 72 4.87 -17.95 8.17
C PRO A 72 3.93 -18.78 9.05
N SER A 73 4.49 -19.81 9.71
CA SER A 73 3.84 -20.44 10.86
C SER A 73 3.71 -19.46 12.04
N ARG A 74 2.88 -19.80 13.04
CA ARG A 74 2.70 -19.01 14.26
C ARG A 74 4.02 -18.63 14.94
N GLN A 75 4.93 -19.60 15.11
CA GLN A 75 6.21 -19.38 15.77
C GLN A 75 7.11 -18.47 14.93
N GLN A 76 7.16 -18.67 13.61
CA GLN A 76 7.92 -17.81 12.71
C GLN A 76 7.38 -16.38 12.72
N PHE A 77 6.06 -16.22 12.63
CA PHE A 77 5.43 -14.90 12.62
C PHE A 77 5.71 -14.14 13.92
N THR A 78 5.55 -14.80 15.08
CA THR A 78 5.87 -14.21 16.38
C THR A 78 7.34 -13.78 16.44
N ALA A 79 8.26 -14.65 16.03
CA ALA A 79 9.69 -14.34 16.01
C ALA A 79 10.05 -13.20 15.03
N ILE A 80 9.35 -13.08 13.90
CA ILE A 80 9.50 -11.97 12.97
C ILE A 80 9.10 -10.67 13.67
N ILE A 81 7.89 -10.61 14.23
CA ILE A 81 7.38 -9.41 14.92
C ILE A 81 8.31 -9.02 16.08
N ASP A 82 8.79 -9.97 16.87
CA ASP A 82 9.70 -9.74 18.00
C ASP A 82 11.03 -9.10 17.57
N ARG A 83 11.50 -9.39 16.37
CA ARG A 83 12.77 -8.84 15.83
C ARG A 83 12.59 -7.51 15.13
N LEU A 84 11.37 -7.09 14.82
CA LEU A 84 11.13 -5.79 14.20
C LEU A 84 11.59 -4.68 15.16
N GLY A 85 12.54 -3.87 14.69
CA GLY A 85 12.92 -2.60 15.30
C GLY A 85 12.29 -1.45 14.53
N GLY A 86 12.87 -0.25 14.66
CA GLY A 86 12.47 0.90 13.86
C GLY A 86 12.16 2.13 14.70
N SER A 87 11.30 2.98 14.15
CA SER A 87 10.85 4.21 14.79
C SER A 87 9.98 3.94 16.03
N ALA A 88 9.72 4.97 16.83
CA ALA A 88 8.80 4.87 17.97
C ALA A 88 7.40 4.38 17.56
N GLU A 89 6.94 4.78 16.37
CA GLU A 89 5.65 4.33 15.81
C GLU A 89 5.68 2.84 15.44
N ASP A 90 6.77 2.37 14.84
CA ASP A 90 6.96 0.96 14.51
C ASP A 90 6.90 0.08 15.78
N LEU A 91 7.58 0.53 16.84
CA LEU A 91 7.59 -0.16 18.14
C LEU A 91 6.22 -0.12 18.83
N ARG A 92 5.49 1.00 18.73
CA ARG A 92 4.13 1.14 19.26
C ARG A 92 3.18 0.17 18.58
N LEU A 93 3.17 0.15 17.24
CA LEU A 93 2.30 -0.72 16.44
C LEU A 93 2.66 -2.20 16.61
N LYS A 94 3.95 -2.53 16.71
CA LYS A 94 4.43 -3.87 17.07
C LYS A 94 3.85 -4.33 18.40
N LYS A 95 3.97 -3.53 19.46
CA LYS A 95 3.48 -3.88 20.79
C LYS A 95 1.96 -4.10 20.78
N GLN A 96 1.23 -3.16 20.16
CA GLN A 96 -0.22 -3.27 20.00
C GLN A 96 -0.60 -4.56 19.24
N LEU A 97 0.13 -4.89 18.17
CA LEU A 97 -0.11 -6.12 17.41
C LEU A 97 0.13 -7.37 18.26
N GLN A 98 1.23 -7.44 19.02
CA GLN A 98 1.50 -8.59 19.92
C GLN A 98 0.37 -8.79 20.95
N GLU A 99 -0.13 -7.70 21.53
CA GLU A 99 -1.27 -7.73 22.46
C GLU A 99 -2.53 -8.28 21.76
N LEU A 100 -2.88 -7.76 20.58
CA LEU A 100 -4.03 -8.21 19.79
C LEU A 100 -3.96 -9.69 19.40
N LEU A 101 -2.79 -10.14 18.92
CA LEU A 101 -2.55 -11.51 18.48
C LEU A 101 -2.72 -12.54 19.61
N SER A 102 -2.53 -12.11 20.87
CA SER A 102 -2.67 -12.94 22.06
C SER A 102 -4.09 -13.04 22.62
N LYS A 103 -5.04 -12.25 22.10
CA LYS A 103 -6.45 -12.30 22.51
C LYS A 103 -7.13 -13.57 21.99
N ASP A 104 -8.05 -14.10 22.79
CA ASP A 104 -8.92 -15.21 22.37
C ASP A 104 -9.87 -14.72 21.28
N ALA A 105 -10.02 -15.46 20.19
CA ALA A 105 -10.80 -15.04 19.03
C ALA A 105 -12.28 -14.76 19.35
N ASP A 106 -12.82 -15.41 20.38
CA ASP A 106 -14.17 -15.18 20.88
C ASP A 106 -14.34 -13.81 21.54
N ASN A 107 -13.26 -13.27 22.13
CA ASN A 107 -13.23 -12.00 22.87
C ASN A 107 -12.65 -10.83 22.05
N VAL A 108 -12.29 -11.05 20.80
CA VAL A 108 -11.76 -10.03 19.88
C VAL A 108 -12.92 -9.25 19.28
N SER A 109 -12.90 -7.92 19.35
CA SER A 109 -13.89 -7.04 18.70
C SER A 109 -13.62 -6.80 17.20
N LYS A 110 -14.55 -6.17 16.47
CA LYS A 110 -14.31 -5.72 15.08
C LYS A 110 -13.05 -4.85 14.99
N ASP A 111 -12.93 -3.86 15.87
CA ASP A 111 -11.83 -2.91 15.86
C ASP A 111 -10.49 -3.58 16.16
N ASP A 112 -10.48 -4.62 16.99
CA ASP A 112 -9.29 -5.43 17.24
C ASP A 112 -8.82 -6.17 15.97
N VAL A 113 -9.75 -6.79 15.22
CA VAL A 113 -9.42 -7.46 13.94
C VAL A 113 -8.87 -6.45 12.94
N VAL A 114 -9.58 -5.34 12.74
CA VAL A 114 -9.19 -4.29 11.77
C VAL A 114 -7.84 -3.68 12.17
N SER A 115 -7.62 -3.40 13.45
CA SER A 115 -6.34 -2.89 13.95
C SER A 115 -5.21 -3.87 13.76
N ALA A 116 -5.44 -5.17 14.02
CA ALA A 116 -4.42 -6.19 13.81
C ALA A 116 -4.02 -6.26 12.33
N ILE A 117 -4.99 -6.31 11.42
CA ILE A 117 -4.73 -6.36 9.97
C ILE A 117 -4.00 -5.10 9.48
N ASN A 118 -4.46 -3.91 9.86
CA ASN A 118 -3.79 -2.65 9.51
C ASN A 118 -2.34 -2.61 10.03
N ASN A 119 -2.10 -3.07 11.26
CA ASN A 119 -0.76 -3.10 11.84
C ASN A 119 0.15 -4.11 11.10
N ILE A 120 -0.39 -5.27 10.70
CA ILE A 120 0.35 -6.26 9.90
C ILE A 120 0.73 -5.65 8.55
N ILE A 121 -0.21 -5.03 7.85
CA ILE A 121 0.04 -4.42 6.54
C ILE A 121 1.06 -3.27 6.68
N TYR A 122 0.91 -2.40 7.66
CA TYR A 122 1.85 -1.30 7.90
C TYR A 122 3.28 -1.82 8.16
N LEU A 123 3.42 -2.80 9.06
CA LEU A 123 4.72 -3.38 9.40
C LEU A 123 5.31 -4.15 8.23
N ALA A 124 4.50 -4.87 7.45
CA ALA A 124 4.93 -5.54 6.23
C ALA A 124 5.39 -4.55 5.16
N ASN A 125 4.65 -3.47 4.97
CA ASN A 125 5.04 -2.45 4.01
C ASN A 125 6.35 -1.79 4.44
N ARG A 126 6.60 -1.54 5.73
CA ARG A 126 7.88 -0.95 6.18
C ARG A 126 9.04 -1.94 6.21
N HIS A 127 8.85 -3.12 6.81
CA HIS A 127 9.92 -4.06 7.14
C HIS A 127 9.94 -5.32 6.28
N GLY A 128 8.91 -5.54 5.47
CA GLY A 128 8.81 -6.70 4.60
C GLY A 128 9.93 -6.74 3.58
N ASN A 129 10.33 -7.96 3.24
CA ASN A 129 11.38 -8.27 2.31
C ASN A 129 11.02 -7.73 0.92
N THR A 130 11.89 -6.87 0.37
CA THR A 130 11.69 -6.31 -0.96
C THR A 130 11.79 -7.36 -2.07
N ALA A 131 12.27 -8.58 -1.76
CA ALA A 131 12.28 -9.72 -2.66
C ALA A 131 10.87 -10.17 -3.13
N THR A 132 9.81 -9.79 -2.41
CA THR A 132 8.44 -10.19 -2.78
C THR A 132 7.77 -9.23 -3.76
N ALA A 133 8.44 -8.15 -4.18
CA ALA A 133 7.89 -7.10 -5.05
C ALA A 133 6.50 -6.58 -4.63
N VAL A 134 6.22 -6.63 -3.32
CA VAL A 134 4.97 -6.15 -2.73
C VAL A 134 5.16 -4.73 -2.23
N LEU A 135 4.19 -3.86 -2.53
CA LEU A 135 4.17 -2.47 -2.07
C LEU A 135 2.80 -2.14 -1.46
N GLY A 136 2.83 -1.43 -0.34
CA GLY A 136 1.63 -0.93 0.32
C GLY A 136 1.21 0.43 -0.21
N CYS A 137 -0.09 0.65 -0.34
CA CYS A 137 -0.66 1.95 -0.65
C CYS A 137 -1.72 2.34 0.38
N ALA A 138 -1.48 3.44 1.10
CA ALA A 138 -2.41 4.00 2.09
C ALA A 138 -3.56 4.79 1.46
N ARG A 139 -3.41 5.21 0.20
CA ARG A 139 -4.39 6.04 -0.52
C ARG A 139 -5.32 5.25 -1.44
N CYS A 140 -4.94 4.03 -1.77
CA CYS A 140 -5.64 3.21 -2.75
C CYS A 140 -6.76 2.36 -2.11
N VAL A 141 -7.16 2.67 -0.87
CA VAL A 141 -8.21 1.95 -0.14
C VAL A 141 -9.56 2.39 -0.70
N SER A 142 -10.40 1.45 -1.09
CA SER A 142 -11.76 1.75 -1.57
C SER A 142 -12.61 2.38 -0.46
N ASP A 143 -13.62 3.17 -0.85
CA ASP A 143 -14.55 3.79 0.10
C ASP A 143 -15.22 2.74 0.99
N GLU A 144 -15.56 1.57 0.43
CA GLU A 144 -16.11 0.44 1.17
C GLU A 144 -15.16 -0.05 2.27
N LEU A 145 -13.89 -0.32 1.94
CA LEU A 145 -12.90 -0.77 2.92
C LEU A 145 -12.60 0.30 3.98
N SER A 146 -12.57 1.57 3.57
CA SER A 146 -12.37 2.71 4.46
C SER A 146 -13.50 2.84 5.49
N LEU A 147 -14.76 2.60 5.10
CA LEU A 147 -15.92 2.55 6.01
C LEU A 147 -15.78 1.46 7.09
N HIS A 148 -15.05 0.38 6.79
CA HIS A 148 -14.75 -0.67 7.75
C HIS A 148 -13.50 -0.41 8.59
N GLY A 149 -12.80 0.71 8.37
CA GLY A 149 -11.62 1.13 9.13
C GLY A 149 -10.29 0.60 8.57
N PHE A 150 -10.28 -0.01 7.39
CA PHE A 150 -9.03 -0.39 6.72
C PHE A 150 -8.36 0.85 6.14
N ARG A 151 -7.02 0.88 6.25
CA ARG A 151 -6.22 2.08 5.93
C ARG A 151 -5.14 1.84 4.91
N PHE A 152 -4.95 0.59 4.50
CA PHE A 152 -3.89 0.20 3.58
C PHE A 152 -4.38 -0.90 2.65
N THR A 153 -3.85 -0.86 1.43
CA THR A 153 -3.88 -1.98 0.48
C THR A 153 -2.48 -2.52 0.29
N MET A 154 -2.37 -3.76 -0.20
CA MET A 154 -1.10 -4.39 -0.58
C MET A 154 -1.19 -4.97 -1.98
N ARG A 155 -0.19 -4.67 -2.81
CA ARG A 155 -0.17 -5.13 -4.20
C ARG A 155 1.17 -5.71 -4.54
N GLU A 156 1.16 -6.77 -5.34
CA GLU A 156 2.34 -7.26 -6.03
C GLU A 156 2.47 -6.46 -7.33
N LEU A 157 3.64 -5.88 -7.57
CA LEU A 157 3.85 -5.09 -8.79
C LEU A 157 4.00 -6.03 -9.98
N ALA A 158 3.25 -5.81 -11.06
CA ALA A 158 3.39 -6.60 -12.29
C ALA A 158 4.60 -6.17 -13.14
N ASP A 159 5.02 -4.91 -13.07
CA ASP A 159 6.10 -4.36 -13.91
C ASP A 159 7.49 -4.91 -13.52
N SER A 160 8.17 -5.55 -14.48
CA SER A 160 9.45 -6.23 -14.24
C SER A 160 10.60 -5.28 -13.86
N ASN A 161 10.59 -4.03 -14.34
CA ASN A 161 11.60 -3.04 -13.96
C ASN A 161 11.41 -2.59 -12.52
N ALA A 162 10.17 -2.35 -12.10
CA ALA A 162 9.82 -2.00 -10.74
C ALA A 162 10.14 -3.13 -9.77
N GLN A 163 9.80 -4.37 -10.14
CA GLN A 163 10.23 -5.56 -9.41
C GLN A 163 11.75 -5.60 -9.27
N SER A 164 12.50 -5.37 -10.36
CA SER A 164 13.97 -5.35 -10.34
C SER A 164 14.51 -4.26 -9.41
N VAL A 165 13.97 -3.04 -9.48
CA VAL A 165 14.37 -1.95 -8.58
C VAL A 165 14.09 -2.30 -7.12
N LEU A 166 12.88 -2.77 -6.79
CA LEU A 166 12.53 -3.18 -5.43
C LEU A 166 13.46 -4.27 -4.90
N THR A 167 13.70 -5.31 -5.71
CA THR A 167 14.35 -6.55 -5.26
C THR A 167 15.88 -6.47 -5.30
N GLN A 168 16.47 -5.70 -6.23
CA GLN A 168 17.91 -5.68 -6.49
C GLN A 168 18.60 -4.37 -6.12
N ILE A 169 17.87 -3.25 -6.14
CA ILE A 169 18.47 -1.91 -5.96
C ILE A 169 18.13 -1.34 -4.57
N LEU A 170 16.87 -1.47 -4.15
CA LEU A 170 16.46 -0.87 -2.89
C LEU A 170 17.03 -1.62 -1.69
N PRO A 171 17.49 -0.90 -0.64
CA PRO A 171 17.86 -1.52 0.62
C PRO A 171 16.66 -2.24 1.26
N LYS A 172 16.93 -3.33 1.98
CA LYS A 172 15.89 -4.15 2.61
C LYS A 172 15.39 -3.59 3.94
N ASN A 173 16.24 -2.85 4.66
CA ASN A 173 15.91 -2.33 5.99
C ASN A 173 15.42 -0.87 5.91
N PRO A 174 14.41 -0.45 6.70
CA PRO A 174 13.86 0.92 6.65
C PRO A 174 14.89 2.03 6.86
N ALA A 175 15.84 1.84 7.79
CA ALA A 175 16.87 2.84 8.07
C ALA A 175 17.78 3.08 6.85
N ASP A 176 18.07 2.02 6.09
CA ASP A 176 18.91 2.12 4.89
C ASP A 176 18.10 2.65 3.70
N ILE A 177 16.80 2.36 3.62
CA ILE A 177 15.89 3.01 2.66
C ILE A 177 15.92 4.52 2.85
N ARG A 178 15.80 5.03 4.08
CA ARG A 178 15.86 6.47 4.33
C ARG A 178 17.20 7.09 3.95
N LYS A 179 18.32 6.39 4.18
CA LYS A 179 19.65 6.82 3.71
C LYS A 179 19.73 6.83 2.18
N PHE A 180 19.19 5.82 1.52
CA PHE A 180 19.10 5.75 0.07
C PHE A 180 18.33 6.96 -0.48
N ILE A 181 17.13 7.23 0.05
CA ILE A 181 16.32 8.40 -0.35
C ILE A 181 17.11 9.69 -0.15
N SER A 182 17.73 9.88 1.01
CA SER A 182 18.50 11.09 1.33
C SER A 182 19.67 11.29 0.35
N SER A 183 20.39 10.22 0.04
CA SER A 183 21.49 10.22 -0.94
C SER A 183 21.01 10.59 -2.34
N LYS A 184 19.90 9.99 -2.80
CA LYS A 184 19.31 10.29 -4.11
C LYS A 184 18.73 11.71 -4.18
N PHE A 185 18.12 12.21 -3.11
CA PHE A 185 17.66 13.59 -3.01
C PHE A 185 18.81 14.58 -3.23
N GLN A 186 19.96 14.34 -2.58
CA GLN A 186 21.15 15.15 -2.77
C GLN A 186 21.70 15.02 -4.19
N ALA A 187 21.82 13.79 -4.72
CA ALA A 187 22.36 13.54 -6.04
C ALA A 187 21.52 14.17 -7.17
N TYR A 188 20.20 14.20 -7.02
CA TYR A 188 19.28 14.74 -8.03
C TYR A 188 18.89 16.21 -7.77
N GLY A 189 19.44 16.85 -6.73
CA GLY A 189 19.15 18.24 -6.41
C GLY A 189 17.72 18.49 -5.94
N LEU A 190 17.09 17.52 -5.27
CA LEU A 190 15.72 17.60 -4.76
C LEU A 190 15.62 18.25 -3.38
N GLY A 191 16.76 18.63 -2.80
CA GLY A 191 16.86 19.23 -1.47
C GLY A 191 17.31 18.24 -0.39
N ASP A 192 17.00 18.57 0.87
CA ASP A 192 17.42 17.81 2.04
C ASP A 192 16.26 16.99 2.60
N PHE A 193 16.28 15.67 2.35
CA PHE A 193 15.21 14.76 2.81
C PHE A 193 15.10 14.69 4.33
N SER A 194 16.16 15.02 5.10
CA SER A 194 16.09 15.02 6.56
C SER A 194 15.10 16.06 7.11
N ARG A 195 14.79 17.09 6.32
CA ARG A 195 13.82 18.16 6.64
C ARG A 195 12.40 17.83 6.18
N VAL A 196 12.21 16.76 5.41
CA VAL A 196 10.89 16.31 4.98
C VAL A 196 10.18 15.70 6.19
N ASN A 197 9.06 16.32 6.58
CA ASN A 197 8.25 15.83 7.69
C ASN A 197 7.29 14.71 7.23
N SER A 198 6.73 13.98 8.20
CA SER A 198 5.85 12.83 7.96
C SER A 198 4.51 13.16 7.28
N ARG A 199 4.11 14.44 7.20
CA ARG A 199 2.90 14.82 6.44
C ARG A 199 3.15 14.70 4.94
N LEU A 200 4.36 15.03 4.50
CA LEU A 200 4.76 15.03 3.09
C LEU A 200 5.15 13.64 2.60
N VAL A 201 5.94 12.91 3.39
CA VAL A 201 6.26 11.50 3.14
C VAL A 201 6.09 10.75 4.44
N ALA A 202 4.99 10.01 4.56
CA ALA A 202 4.75 9.20 5.74
C ALA A 202 5.74 8.02 5.78
N PRO A 203 6.08 7.46 6.95
CA PRO A 203 7.01 6.34 7.05
C PRO A 203 6.65 5.16 6.13
N GLU A 204 5.37 4.81 6.02
CA GLU A 204 4.86 3.78 5.11
C GLU A 204 5.02 4.14 3.61
N GLU A 205 5.18 5.41 3.26
CA GLU A 205 5.37 5.86 1.88
C GLU A 205 6.86 5.88 1.45
N GLU A 206 7.81 5.67 2.40
CA GLU A 206 9.25 5.72 2.12
C GLU A 206 9.67 4.70 1.04
N LYS A 207 9.06 3.51 1.00
CA LYS A 207 9.35 2.52 -0.06
C LYS A 207 8.91 2.99 -1.45
N ALA A 208 7.73 3.61 -1.56
CA ALA A 208 7.26 4.17 -2.83
C ALA A 208 8.16 5.32 -3.30
N MET A 209 8.59 6.19 -2.37
CA MET A 209 9.57 7.23 -2.64
C MET A 209 10.90 6.65 -3.14
N ALA A 210 11.42 5.63 -2.46
CA ALA A 210 12.65 4.97 -2.86
C ALA A 210 12.51 4.29 -4.23
N LEU A 211 11.37 3.65 -4.52
CA LEU A 211 11.08 3.03 -5.82
C LEU A 211 11.11 4.08 -6.95
N MET A 212 10.42 5.21 -6.80
CA MET A 212 10.45 6.31 -7.77
C MET A 212 11.90 6.76 -8.06
N LEU A 213 12.71 6.95 -7.01
CA LEU A 213 14.10 7.38 -7.16
C LEU A 213 14.97 6.30 -7.81
N GLY A 214 14.75 5.03 -7.48
CA GLY A 214 15.45 3.90 -8.12
C GLY A 214 15.09 3.74 -9.60
N LEU A 215 13.82 3.96 -9.96
CA LEU A 215 13.35 3.92 -11.34
C LEU A 215 13.96 5.02 -12.20
N TYR A 216 14.27 6.18 -11.63
CA TYR A 216 14.99 7.24 -12.34
C TYR A 216 16.35 6.78 -12.88
N GLU A 217 17.03 5.87 -12.17
CA GLU A 217 18.32 5.31 -12.59
C GLU A 217 18.18 4.06 -13.43
N ALA A 218 17.33 3.13 -13.01
CA ALA A 218 17.32 1.76 -13.52
C ALA A 218 15.99 1.32 -14.15
N GLY A 219 14.98 2.19 -14.18
CA GLY A 219 13.70 1.89 -14.82
C GLY A 219 13.79 1.84 -16.35
N SER A 220 12.66 1.53 -16.99
CA SER A 220 12.49 1.63 -18.43
C SER A 220 12.61 3.09 -18.90
N PRO A 221 12.87 3.36 -20.20
CA PRO A 221 12.90 4.71 -20.73
C PRO A 221 11.64 5.53 -20.40
N LYS A 222 10.46 4.90 -20.45
CA LYS A 222 9.18 5.55 -20.11
C LYS A 222 9.11 5.90 -18.63
N GLN A 223 9.53 5.01 -17.75
CA GLN A 223 9.57 5.25 -16.30
C GLN A 223 10.54 6.37 -15.92
N LYS A 224 11.74 6.37 -16.51
CA LYS A 224 12.71 7.46 -16.30
C LYS A 224 12.16 8.80 -16.74
N GLU A 225 11.47 8.82 -17.88
CA GLU A 225 10.83 10.03 -18.40
C GLU A 225 9.70 10.51 -17.47
N LEU A 226 8.85 9.61 -16.95
CA LEU A 226 7.82 9.99 -15.98
C LEU A 226 8.43 10.63 -14.73
N VAL A 227 9.44 10.00 -14.12
CA VAL A 227 10.11 10.55 -12.94
C VAL A 227 10.75 11.91 -13.24
N LYS A 228 11.35 12.06 -14.43
CA LYS A 228 11.89 13.35 -14.89
C LYS A 228 10.79 14.41 -14.98
N GLN A 229 9.61 14.08 -15.50
CA GLN A 229 8.49 15.03 -15.57
C GLN A 229 7.96 15.40 -14.19
N ILE A 230 7.99 14.50 -13.21
CA ILE A 230 7.69 14.82 -11.80
C ILE A 230 8.66 15.89 -11.28
N PHE A 231 9.96 15.73 -11.55
CA PHE A 231 10.98 16.70 -11.14
C PHE A 231 10.80 18.04 -11.85
N GLU A 232 10.55 18.05 -13.15
CA GLU A 232 10.26 19.29 -13.91
C GLU A 232 9.01 20.00 -13.40
N ALA A 233 7.93 19.26 -13.17
CA ALA A 233 6.67 19.81 -12.66
C ALA A 233 6.82 20.37 -11.24
N SER A 234 7.86 19.99 -10.51
CA SER A 234 8.17 20.44 -9.14
C SER A 234 9.15 21.61 -9.08
N LYS A 235 9.62 22.15 -10.21
CA LYS A 235 10.51 23.32 -10.22
C LYS A 235 9.79 24.59 -9.80
N ASP A 236 10.45 25.47 -9.05
CA ASP A 236 9.95 26.82 -8.77
C ASP A 236 10.27 27.79 -9.93
N SER A 237 9.85 29.04 -9.80
CA SER A 237 10.13 30.10 -10.78
C SER A 237 11.63 30.40 -10.96
N SER A 238 12.48 29.97 -10.02
CA SER A 238 13.95 30.05 -10.13
C SER A 238 14.57 28.83 -10.81
N GLY A 239 13.76 27.86 -11.26
CA GLY A 239 14.22 26.62 -11.89
C GLY A 239 14.73 25.58 -10.90
N ARG A 240 14.67 25.84 -9.59
CA ARG A 240 15.10 24.91 -8.54
C ARG A 240 13.97 23.93 -8.24
N ILE A 241 14.30 22.65 -8.12
CA ILE A 241 13.31 21.63 -7.78
C ILE A 241 12.91 21.81 -6.31
N LYS A 242 11.63 22.12 -6.07
CA LYS A 242 11.02 22.17 -4.73
C LYS A 242 10.14 20.94 -4.52
N PHE A 243 10.75 19.78 -4.64
CA PHE A 243 10.08 18.51 -4.39
C PHE A 243 9.85 18.36 -2.89
N MET A 244 8.60 18.20 -2.45
CA MET A 244 8.22 18.11 -1.03
C MET A 244 8.56 19.35 -0.17
N ALA A 245 8.50 20.56 -0.74
CA ALA A 245 8.59 21.79 0.05
C ALA A 245 7.21 22.23 0.57
N GLU A 246 7.18 23.03 1.64
CA GLU A 246 5.94 23.62 2.18
C GLU A 246 5.21 24.42 1.09
N GLY A 247 3.92 24.11 0.84
CA GLY A 247 3.14 24.63 -0.28
C GLY A 247 3.20 23.80 -1.58
N GLY A 248 4.00 22.73 -1.60
CA GLY A 248 4.18 21.77 -2.70
C GLY A 248 3.82 20.33 -2.30
N GLU A 249 2.71 20.15 -1.58
CA GLU A 249 2.19 18.86 -1.06
C GLU A 249 1.72 17.90 -2.17
N ASN A 250 2.49 17.73 -3.24
CA ASN A 250 2.20 16.70 -4.23
C ASN A 250 2.69 15.35 -3.70
N LYS A 251 1.90 14.30 -3.91
CA LYS A 251 2.21 12.94 -3.48
C LYS A 251 2.54 12.06 -4.68
N LEU A 252 3.19 12.66 -5.68
CA LEU A 252 3.48 12.04 -6.98
C LEU A 252 4.35 10.77 -6.88
N HIS A 253 5.09 10.58 -5.79
CA HIS A 253 5.78 9.31 -5.54
C HIS A 253 4.83 8.13 -5.35
N LEU A 254 3.56 8.37 -5.04
CA LEU A 254 2.54 7.32 -4.90
C LEU A 254 2.03 6.81 -6.24
N LEU A 255 2.29 7.51 -7.36
CA LEU A 255 1.96 6.98 -8.69
C LEU A 255 2.65 5.64 -8.98
N PHE A 256 3.77 5.36 -8.29
CA PHE A 256 4.55 4.14 -8.41
C PHE A 256 4.07 3.02 -7.47
N THR A 257 2.97 3.24 -6.75
CA THR A 257 2.29 2.20 -5.95
C THR A 257 1.19 1.48 -6.73
N GLU A 258 0.86 1.99 -7.92
CA GLU A 258 -0.06 1.36 -8.86
C GLU A 258 0.70 0.57 -9.93
N ASP A 259 -0.04 -0.24 -10.70
CA ASP A 259 0.54 -0.94 -11.84
C ASP A 259 0.93 0.08 -12.90
N MET A 260 2.22 0.12 -13.21
CA MET A 260 2.82 1.06 -14.15
C MET A 260 2.78 0.50 -15.56
N ASP A 261 1.58 0.21 -16.06
CA ASP A 261 1.43 -0.11 -17.48
C ASP A 261 1.77 1.10 -18.37
N ASP A 262 1.98 0.81 -19.65
CA ASP A 262 2.41 1.83 -20.60
C ASP A 262 1.41 2.97 -20.76
N GLU A 263 0.11 2.68 -20.68
CA GLU A 263 -0.96 3.68 -20.82
C GLU A 263 -0.96 4.64 -19.63
N TYR A 264 -0.87 4.08 -18.41
CA TYR A 264 -0.78 4.84 -17.17
C TYR A 264 0.46 5.72 -17.13
N ILE A 265 1.63 5.19 -17.51
CA ILE A 265 2.88 5.97 -17.56
C ILE A 265 2.76 7.10 -18.58
N GLU A 266 2.23 6.82 -19.78
CA GLU A 266 2.11 7.80 -20.85
C GLU A 266 1.13 8.92 -20.48
N TYR A 267 -0.02 8.56 -19.91
CA TYR A 267 -1.01 9.50 -19.40
C TYR A 267 -0.37 10.47 -18.41
N TRP A 268 0.23 9.97 -17.32
CA TRP A 268 0.83 10.84 -16.30
C TRP A 268 2.00 11.65 -16.82
N THR A 269 2.80 11.09 -17.74
CA THR A 269 3.89 11.82 -18.38
C THR A 269 3.36 13.01 -19.19
N LYS A 270 2.28 12.80 -19.96
CA LYS A 270 1.63 13.86 -20.74
C LYS A 270 1.02 14.91 -19.82
N THR A 271 0.29 14.50 -18.78
CA THR A 271 -0.32 15.42 -17.81
C THR A 271 0.74 16.30 -17.14
N LEU A 272 1.84 15.71 -16.66
CA LEU A 272 2.91 16.46 -15.99
C LEU A 272 3.68 17.39 -16.92
N LYS A 273 3.80 17.04 -18.21
CA LYS A 273 4.32 17.96 -19.24
C LYS A 273 3.41 19.18 -19.40
N GLY A 274 2.10 18.96 -19.46
CA GLY A 274 1.09 20.03 -19.48
C GLY A 274 1.20 20.93 -18.26
N VAL A 275 1.22 20.35 -17.06
CA VAL A 275 1.40 21.11 -15.80
C VAL A 275 2.69 21.94 -15.84
N SER A 276 3.80 21.34 -16.27
CA SER A 276 5.10 22.04 -16.34
C SER A 276 5.08 23.21 -17.32
N ALA A 277 4.38 23.07 -18.46
CA ALA A 277 4.20 24.15 -19.42
C ALA A 277 3.36 25.28 -18.84
N GLU A 278 2.21 24.98 -18.23
CA GLU A 278 1.36 25.98 -17.57
C GLU A 278 2.15 26.80 -16.55
N ARG A 279 2.90 26.13 -15.67
CA ARG A 279 3.68 26.82 -14.63
C ARG A 279 4.74 27.75 -15.19
N LYS A 280 5.35 27.40 -16.33
CA LYS A 280 6.35 28.25 -17.00
C LYS A 280 5.71 29.48 -17.63
N GLU A 281 4.50 29.35 -18.16
CA GLU A 281 3.78 30.43 -18.81
C GLU A 281 3.15 31.41 -17.81
N SER A 282 2.51 30.90 -16.76
CA SER A 282 1.70 31.70 -15.84
C SER A 282 2.36 32.02 -14.50
N GLY A 283 3.40 31.27 -14.11
CA GLY A 283 3.97 31.34 -12.76
C GLY A 283 3.08 30.74 -11.66
N ASP A 284 2.01 30.03 -12.04
CA ASP A 284 1.04 29.45 -11.10
C ASP A 284 1.66 28.44 -10.13
N SER A 285 0.94 28.22 -9.03
CA SER A 285 1.18 27.06 -8.16
C SER A 285 0.98 25.76 -8.95
N MET A 286 1.63 24.69 -8.50
CA MET A 286 1.51 23.37 -9.13
C MET A 286 0.07 22.87 -9.17
N LYS A 287 -0.72 23.20 -8.14
CA LYS A 287 -2.14 22.89 -8.04
C LYS A 287 -2.97 23.60 -9.11
N GLU A 288 -2.78 24.90 -9.26
CA GLU A 288 -3.51 25.68 -10.25
C GLU A 288 -3.14 25.25 -11.67
N ALA A 289 -1.86 25.04 -11.93
CA ALA A 289 -1.36 24.56 -13.21
C ALA A 289 -1.90 23.17 -13.58
N PHE A 290 -2.02 22.25 -12.60
CA PHE A 290 -2.64 20.94 -12.84
C PHE A 290 -4.09 21.08 -13.29
N PHE A 291 -4.92 21.83 -12.56
CA PHE A 291 -6.31 22.00 -12.96
C PHE A 291 -6.47 22.81 -14.26
N LYS A 292 -5.56 23.76 -14.57
CA LYS A 292 -5.55 24.47 -15.86
C LYS A 292 -5.19 23.52 -17.01
N SER A 293 -4.20 22.66 -16.81
CA SER A 293 -3.82 21.62 -17.77
C SER A 293 -4.99 20.66 -18.05
N LEU A 294 -5.67 20.18 -17.00
CA LEU A 294 -6.86 19.33 -17.16
C LEU A 294 -7.98 20.04 -17.93
N LYS A 295 -8.25 21.33 -17.63
CA LYS A 295 -9.25 22.11 -18.37
C LYS A 295 -8.88 22.28 -19.84
N LYS A 296 -7.61 22.54 -20.15
CA LYS A 296 -7.14 22.61 -21.54
C LYS A 296 -7.31 21.29 -22.28
N GLU A 297 -7.10 20.17 -21.59
CA GLU A 297 -7.30 18.83 -22.16
C GLU A 297 -8.78 18.46 -22.33
N ALA A 298 -9.65 18.89 -21.41
CA ALA A 298 -11.10 18.72 -21.51
C ALA A 298 -11.72 19.54 -22.65
N GLY A 299 -11.11 20.66 -23.04
CA GLY A 299 -11.63 21.54 -24.10
C GLY A 299 -13.03 22.05 -23.78
N ASP A 300 -13.96 21.87 -24.73
CA ASP A 300 -15.36 22.28 -24.60
C ASP A 300 -16.27 21.17 -24.05
N ASP A 301 -15.74 20.05 -23.56
CA ASP A 301 -16.55 18.98 -22.98
C ASP A 301 -17.14 19.43 -21.62
N PRO A 302 -18.48 19.59 -21.53
CA PRO A 302 -19.12 20.07 -20.31
C PRO A 302 -19.06 19.04 -19.17
N VAL A 303 -19.05 17.74 -19.48
CA VAL A 303 -18.99 16.66 -18.49
C VAL A 303 -17.60 16.60 -17.88
N ALA A 304 -16.56 16.62 -18.71
CA ALA A 304 -15.18 16.64 -18.23
C ALA A 304 -14.89 17.90 -17.40
N SER A 305 -15.42 19.05 -17.82
CA SER A 305 -15.30 20.31 -17.08
C SER A 305 -15.95 20.25 -15.69
N GLU A 306 -17.16 19.68 -15.59
CA GLU A 306 -17.86 19.50 -14.31
C GLU A 306 -17.08 18.55 -13.38
N GLN A 307 -16.54 17.45 -13.92
CA GLN A 307 -15.70 16.53 -13.15
C GLN A 307 -14.43 17.20 -12.62
N ILE A 308 -13.78 18.05 -13.41
CA ILE A 308 -12.60 18.80 -12.98
C ILE A 308 -12.94 19.77 -11.84
N GLU A 309 -14.09 20.45 -11.90
CA GLU A 309 -14.54 21.33 -10.81
C GLU A 309 -14.90 20.54 -9.54
N LEU A 310 -15.47 19.35 -9.68
CA LEU A 310 -15.71 18.44 -8.56
C LEU A 310 -14.40 18.00 -7.90
N LEU A 311 -13.39 17.62 -8.70
CA LEU A 311 -12.04 17.27 -8.20
C LEU A 311 -11.40 18.45 -7.47
N ARG A 312 -11.50 19.66 -8.04
CA ARG A 312 -11.00 20.90 -7.44
C ARG A 312 -11.67 21.17 -6.09
N THR A 313 -12.98 21.04 -6.01
CA THR A 313 -13.79 21.27 -4.80
C THR A 313 -13.47 20.26 -3.71
N LYS A 314 -13.31 18.98 -4.08
CA LYS A 314 -12.87 17.91 -3.18
C LYS A 314 -11.40 18.00 -2.79
N LYS A 315 -10.66 18.98 -3.33
CA LYS A 315 -9.21 19.17 -3.15
C LYS A 315 -8.40 17.94 -3.57
N CYS A 316 -8.90 17.17 -4.54
CA CYS A 316 -8.21 16.04 -5.14
C CYS A 316 -7.17 16.57 -6.12
N PHE A 317 -5.92 16.67 -5.67
CA PHE A 317 -4.77 17.12 -6.45
C PHE A 317 -3.66 16.11 -6.31
N PHE A 318 -3.24 15.49 -7.43
CA PHE A 318 -2.34 14.34 -7.44
C PHE A 318 -2.74 13.30 -6.38
N PRO A 319 -3.84 12.56 -6.62
CA PRO A 319 -4.44 11.65 -5.64
C PRO A 319 -3.42 10.74 -4.96
#